data_AF-A0A1Z4LW71-F1
#
_entry.id   AF-A0A1Z4LW71-F1
#
_cell.length_a   1.000
_cell.length_b   1.000
_cell.length_c   1.000
_cell.angle_alpha   90.00
_cell.angle_beta   90.00
_cell.angle_gamma   90.00
#
_symmetry.space_group_name_H-M   'P 1'
#
loop_
_entity.id
_entity.type
_entity.pdbx_description
1 polymer ?
#
loop_
_entity_poly.entity_id
_entity_poly.type
_entity_poly.pdbx_seq_one_letter_code
_entity_poly.pdbx_strand_id
1 'polypeptide(L)' 'MKKYFIALDKYTAEPSEELKKEVLQSMSAAYQKIDKAVKRGVLHRNNGARQKSRLAKKLNAVTQAAS' A
#
# COMPACT_ATOMS: atom_id res chain seq x y z
N MET A 1 -7.31 -4.61 -2.54
CA MET A 1 -6.65 -3.86 -1.45
C MET A 1 -6.58 -4.63 -0.14
N LYS A 2 -7.54 -5.53 0.20
CA LYS A 2 -7.51 -6.32 1.44
C LYS A 2 -6.15 -6.98 1.77
N LYS A 3 -5.49 -7.60 0.78
CA LYS A 3 -4.16 -8.21 0.95
C LYS A 3 -3.09 -7.27 1.52
N TYR A 4 -3.07 -6.01 1.07
CA TYR A 4 -2.11 -5.01 1.57
C TYR A 4 -2.35 -4.68 3.04
N PHE A 5 -3.61 -4.49 3.44
CA PHE A 5 -3.93 -4.19 4.84
C PHE A 5 -3.61 -5.37 5.76
N ILE A 6 -3.92 -6.60 5.34
CA ILE A 6 -3.55 -7.81 6.11
C ILE A 6 -2.02 -7.89 6.28
N ALA A 7 -1.25 -7.66 5.22
CA ALA A 7 0.21 -7.66 5.32
C ALA A 7 0.74 -6.53 6.22
N LEU A 8 0.12 -5.35 6.16
CA LEU A 8 0.46 -4.22 7.02
C LEU A 8 0.20 -4.54 8.49
N ASP A 9 -0.97 -5.11 8.81
CA ASP A 9 -1.35 -5.47 10.17
C ASP A 9 -0.38 -6.51 10.76
N LYS A 10 0.03 -7.49 9.96
CA LYS A 10 1.06 -8.47 10.33
C LYS A 10 2.41 -7.80 10.61
N TYR A 11 2.85 -6.90 9.73
CA TYR A 11 4.12 -6.18 9.90
C TYR A 11 4.11 -5.24 11.12
N THR A 12 2.96 -4.65 11.45
CA THR A 12 2.81 -3.84 12.67
C THR A 12 2.86 -4.69 13.93
N ALA A 13 2.31 -5.90 13.91
CA ALA A 13 2.38 -6.83 15.03
C ALA A 13 3.78 -7.41 15.24
N GLU A 14 4.47 -7.76 14.15
CA GLU A 14 5.81 -8.34 14.16
C GLU A 14 6.69 -7.67 13.09
N PRO A 15 7.55 -6.72 13.47
CA PRO A 15 8.43 -6.06 12.52
C PRO A 15 9.56 -7.00 12.06
N SER A 16 9.40 -7.60 10.88
CA SER A 16 10.43 -8.44 10.24
C SER A 16 10.73 -8.01 8.81
N GLU A 17 11.95 -8.29 8.34
CA GLU A 17 12.37 -7.97 6.96
C GLU A 17 11.60 -8.76 5.90
N GLU A 18 11.13 -9.96 6.23
CA GLU A 18 10.29 -10.77 5.33
C GLU A 18 8.89 -10.18 5.17
N LEU A 19 8.25 -9.78 6.28
CA LEU A 19 6.94 -9.14 6.27
C LEU A 19 7.00 -7.77 5.58
N LYS A 20 8.09 -7.03 5.76
CA LYS A 20 8.35 -5.78 5.02
C LYS A 20 8.36 -6.02 3.51
N LYS A 21 9.01 -7.08 3.03
CA LYS A 21 8.98 -7.46 1.60
C LYS A 21 7.57 -7.80 1.14
N GLU A 22 6.79 -8.55 1.93
CA GLU A 22 5.39 -8.88 1.62
C GLU A 22 4.51 -7.61 1.51
N VAL A 23 4.69 -6.65 2.42
CA VAL A 23 4.00 -5.35 2.38
C VAL A 23 4.36 -4.58 1.11
N LEU A 24 5.64 -4.52 0.73
CA LEU A 24 6.08 -3.83 -0.48
C LEU A 24 5.55 -4.50 -1.76
N GLN A 25 5.55 -5.84 -1.83
CA GLN A 25 4.98 -6.58 -2.95
C GLN A 25 3.47 -6.33 -3.08
N SER A 26 2.74 -6.40 -1.97
CA SER A 26 1.29 -6.16 -1.96
C SER A 26 0.95 -4.70 -2.28
N MET A 27 1.80 -3.74 -1.89
CA MET A 27 1.70 -2.33 -2.26
C MET A 27 1.88 -2.13 -3.77
N SER A 28 2.90 -2.76 -4.38
CA SER A 28 3.12 -2.72 -5.84
C SER A 28 1.90 -3.25 -6.60
N ALA A 29 1.34 -4.39 -6.16
CA ALA A 29 0.12 -4.94 -6.75
C ALA A 29 -1.10 -4.03 -6.59
N ALA A 30 -1.21 -3.29 -5.47
CA ALA A 30 -2.26 -2.30 -5.27
C ALA A 30 -2.11 -1.10 -6.23
N TYR A 31 -0.89 -0.60 -6.41
CA TYR A 31 -0.60 0.50 -7.34
C TYR A 31 -0.93 0.11 -8.77
N GLN A 32 -0.52 -1.07 -9.22
CA GLN A 32 -0.87 -1.57 -10.56
C GLN A 32 -2.38 -1.60 -10.80
N LYS A 33 -3.18 -1.99 -9.79
CA LYS A 33 -4.65 -2.00 -9.91
C LYS A 33 -5.21 -0.59 -10.01
N ILE A 34 -4.70 0.35 -9.21
CA ILE A 34 -5.10 1.76 -9.27
C ILE A 34 -4.75 2.35 -10.64
N ASP A 35 -3.55 2.12 -11.13
CA ASP A 35 -3.06 2.68 -12.39
C ASP A 35 -3.81 2.08 -13.58
N LYS A 36 -4.13 0.78 -13.54
CA LYS A 36 -5.03 0.16 -14.52
C LYS A 36 -6.41 0.81 -14.50
N ALA A 37 -7.00 1.05 -13.32
CA ALA A 37 -8.31 1.70 -13.21
C ALA A 37 -8.29 3.16 -13.71
N VAL A 38 -7.20 3.90 -13.47
CA VAL A 38 -7.01 5.26 -14.04
C VAL A 38 -6.87 5.20 -15.56
N LYS A 39 -6.03 4.30 -16.08
CA LYS A 39 -5.82 4.13 -17.53
C LYS A 39 -7.11 3.75 -18.25
N ARG A 40 -7.98 2.95 -17.62
CA ARG A 40 -9.28 2.55 -18.17
C ARG A 40 -10.38 3.60 -17.96
N GLY A 41 -10.09 4.74 -17.33
CA GLY A 41 -11.05 5.82 -17.08
C GLY A 41 -12.05 5.55 -15.95
N VAL A 42 -11.93 4.41 -15.25
CA VAL A 42 -12.80 4.04 -14.11
C VAL A 42 -12.55 4.96 -12.90
N LEU A 43 -11.30 5.42 -12.74
CA LEU A 43 -10.92 6.38 -11.71
C LEU A 43 -10.33 7.64 -12.34
N HIS A 44 -10.75 8.81 -11.84
CA HIS A 44 -10.07 10.06 -12.18
C HIS A 44 -8.62 10.05 -11.69
N ARG A 45 -7.71 10.69 -12.43
CA ARG A 45 -6.26 10.74 -12.12
C ARG A 45 -5.98 11.20 -10.67
N ASN A 46 -6.72 12.20 -10.19
CA ASN A 46 -6.57 12.71 -8.82
C ASN A 46 -7.06 11.71 -7.77
N ASN A 47 -8.10 10.92 -8.07
CA ASN A 47 -8.57 9.85 -7.18
C ASN A 47 -7.50 8.76 -7.07
N GLY A 48 -6.91 8.35 -8.20
CA GLY A 48 -5.81 7.40 -8.20
C GLY A 48 -4.60 7.90 -7.40
N ALA A 49 -4.18 9.14 -7.62
CA ALA A 49 -3.08 9.77 -6.87
C ALA A 49 -3.37 9.84 -5.36
N ARG A 50 -4.58 10.25 -4.96
CA ARG A 50 -5.00 10.28 -3.56
C ARG A 50 -4.98 8.90 -2.92
N GLN A 51 -5.44 7.85 -3.62
CA GLN A 51 -5.38 6.48 -3.11
C GLN A 51 -3.95 5.99 -2.92
N LYS A 52 -3.06 6.24 -3.88
CA LYS A 52 -1.63 5.89 -3.75
C LYS A 52 -0.98 6.62 -2.56
N SER A 53 -1.22 7.92 -2.43
CA SER A 53 -0.73 8.72 -1.30
C SER A 53 -1.21 8.16 0.05
N ARG A 54 -2.48 7.74 0.17
CA ARG A 54 -3.00 7.13 1.41
C ARG A 54 -2.28 5.83 1.78
N LEU A 55 -1.96 4.97 0.81
CA LEU A 55 -1.22 3.72 1.07
C LEU A 55 0.21 4.04 1.55
N ALA A 56 0.92 4.93 0.86
CA ALA A 56 2.26 5.35 1.26
C ALA A 56 2.29 5.97 2.67
N LYS A 57 1.34 6.86 2.98
CA LYS A 57 1.23 7.49 4.31
C LYS A 57 1.07 6.46 5.43
N LYS A 58 0.26 5.40 5.20
CA LYS A 58 0.09 4.34 6.19
C LYS A 58 1.39 3.56 6.43
N LEU A 59 2.10 3.19 5.35
CA LEU A 59 3.38 2.51 5.49
C LEU A 59 4.39 3.36 6.26
N ASN A 60 4.52 4.63 5.89
CA ASN A 60 5.45 5.55 6.54
C ASN A 60 5.14 5.74 8.03
N ALA A 61 3.86 5.84 8.40
CA ALA A 61 3.45 5.95 9.79
C ALA A 61 3.87 4.73 10.62
N VAL A 62 3.73 3.51 10.06
CA VAL A 62 4.16 2.28 10.72
C VAL A 62 5.68 2.20 10.81
N THR A 63 6.41 2.53 9.75
CA THR A 63 7.88 2.48 9.78
C THR A 63 8.49 3.52 10.72
N GLN A 64 7.85 4.69 10.86
CA GLN A 64 8.31 5.76 11.75
C GLN A 64 7.93 5.49 13.22
N ALA A 65 6.87 4.73 13.48
CA ALA A 65 6.55 4.26 14.83
C ALA A 65 7.49 3.13 15.30
N ALA A 66 8.14 2.42 14.37
CA ALA A 66 9.06 1.33 14.65
C ALA A 66 10.54 1.76 14.73
N SER A 67 10.84 3.05 14.51
CA SER A 67 12.17 3.66 14.62
C SER A 67 12.32 4.46 15.91
#